data_AF-A0A3B8QE53-F1
#
_entry.id   AF-A0A3B8QE53-F1
#
_cell.length_a   1.000
_cell.length_b   1.000
_cell.length_c   1.000
_cell.angle_alpha   90.00
_cell.angle_beta   90.00
_cell.angle_gamma   90.00
#
_symmetry.space_group_name_H-M   'P 1'
#
loop_
_entity.id
_entity.type
_entity.pdbx_description
1 polymer ?
#
loop_
_entity_poly.entity_id
_entity_poly.type
_entity_poly.pdbx_seq_one_letter_code
_entity_poly.pdbx_strand_id
1 'polypeptide(L)' 'FSVVGVIFDEEKNSKKIEGILHIDGRDPIVAAGAGHDFNEALGQVNDRLKRQLRKLQEQVTDHRAPSRAEALFQE' A
#
# COMPACT_ATOMS: atom_id res chain seq x y z
N PHE A 1 7.99 13.59 2.43
CA PHE A 1 7.15 13.79 1.25
C PHE A 1 6.52 12.46 0.86
N SER A 2 5.30 12.50 0.36
CA SER A 2 4.68 11.34 -0.28
C SER A 2 4.15 11.79 -1.63
N VAL A 3 4.35 10.96 -2.65
CA VAL A 3 3.91 11.24 -4.01
C VAL A 3 3.06 10.07 -4.47
N VAL A 4 1.89 10.38 -5.02
CA VAL A 4 1.01 9.40 -5.64
C VAL A 4 1.02 9.63 -7.15
N GLY A 5 1.35 8.58 -7.89
CA GLY A 5 1.10 8.46 -9.32
C GLY A 5 -0.09 7.55 -9.55
N VAL A 6 -0.96 7.93 -10.49
CA VAL A 6 -2.04 7.06 -10.98
C VAL A 6 -1.91 6.97 -12.50
N ILE A 7 -1.79 5.76 -12.99
CA ILE A 7 -1.77 5.45 -14.42
C ILE A 7 -3.12 4.80 -14.74
N PHE A 8 -3.83 5.37 -15.70
CA PHE A 8 -5.07 4.82 -16.23
C PHE A 8 -4.86 4.41 -17.68
N ASP A 9 -5.20 3.16 -17.98
CA ASP A 9 -5.13 2.58 -19.31
C ASP A 9 -6.50 2.00 -19.68
N GLU A 10 -6.96 2.30 -20.90
CA GLU A 10 -8.21 1.79 -21.45
C GLU A 10 -7.93 0.93 -22.68
N GLU A 11 -8.11 -0.38 -22.52
CA GLU A 11 -7.87 -1.35 -23.57
C GLU A 11 -9.20 -2.02 -23.96
N LYS A 12 -9.74 -1.61 -25.12
CA LYS A 12 -11.05 -2.04 -25.64
C LYS A 12 -12.19 -1.78 -24.64
N ASN A 13 -12.62 -2.80 -23.90
CA ASN A 13 -13.71 -2.76 -22.92
C ASN A 13 -13.23 -2.98 -21.48
N SER A 14 -11.90 -2.98 -21.26
CA SER A 14 -11.30 -3.15 -19.94
C SER A 14 -10.59 -1.87 -19.53
N LYS A 15 -10.92 -1.41 -18.34
CA LYS A 15 -10.30 -0.25 -17.69
C LYS A 15 -9.30 -0.76 -16.67
N LYS A 16 -8.03 -0.41 -16.83
CA LYS A 16 -6.93 -0.78 -15.94
C LYS A 16 -6.42 0.47 -15.23
N ILE A 17 -6.22 0.38 -13.92
CA ILE A 17 -5.63 1.46 -13.12
C ILE A 17 -4.45 0.88 -12.35
N GLU A 18 -3.35 1.60 -12.36
CA GLU A 18 -2.19 1.34 -11.51
C GLU A 18 -1.94 2.55 -10.62
N GLY A 19 -2.01 2.33 -9.30
CA GLY A 19 -1.65 3.31 -8.28
C GLY A 19 -0.24 3.01 -7.77
N ILE A 20 0.62 4.03 -7.82
CA ILE A 20 2.00 3.97 -7.34
C ILE A 20 2.16 5.01 -6.23
N LEU A 21 2.35 4.55 -5.00
CA LEU A 21 2.53 5.39 -3.82
C LEU A 21 3.99 5.35 -3.37
N HIS A 22 4.66 6.49 -3.48
CA HIS A 22 6.00 6.70 -2.96
C HIS A 22 5.90 7.30 -1.54
N ILE A 23 6.57 6.64 -0.59
CA ILE A 23 6.69 7.08 0.81
C ILE A 23 8.18 7.22 1.09
N ASP A 24 8.61 8.36 1.62
CA ASP A 24 10.02 8.58 1.94
C ASP A 24 10.61 7.47 2.80
N GLY A 25 11.82 7.03 2.44
CA GLY A 25 12.56 5.99 3.14
C GLY A 25 11.98 4.58 2.96
N ARG A 26 11.11 4.37 1.97
CA ARG A 26 10.53 3.05 1.65
C ARG A 26 10.49 2.80 0.15
N ASP A 27 10.46 1.52 -0.21
CA ASP A 27 10.15 1.11 -1.58
C ASP A 27 8.73 1.56 -1.98
N PRO A 28 8.51 1.90 -3.26
CA PRO A 28 7.19 2.30 -3.74
C PRO A 28 6.17 1.17 -3.58
N ILE A 29 4.97 1.53 -3.14
CA ILE A 29 3.85 0.60 -3.06
C ILE A 29 3.08 0.68 -4.36
N VAL A 30 2.96 -0.46 -5.04
CA VAL A 30 2.23 -0.56 -6.31
C VAL A 30 0.98 -1.41 -6.13
N ALA A 31 -0.13 -0.91 -6.66
CA ALA A 31 -1.40 -1.62 -6.69
C ALA A 31 -2.09 -1.41 -8.05
N ALA A 32 -2.44 -2.52 -8.70
CA ALA A 32 -3.21 -2.50 -9.93
C ALA A 32 -4.65 -2.97 -9.68
N GLY A 33 -5.60 -2.46 -10.47
CA GLY A 33 -6.99 -2.88 -10.53
C GLY A 33 -7.49 -2.87 -11.96
N ALA A 34 -8.44 -3.75 -12.28
CA ALA A 34 -9.03 -3.82 -13.60
C ALA A 34 -10.53 -4.10 -13.49
N GLY A 35 -11.33 -3.45 -14.33
CA GLY A 35 -12.79 -3.56 -14.28
C GLY A 35 -13.45 -3.19 -15.60
N HIS A 36 -14.77 -3.37 -15.65
CA HIS A 36 -15.57 -2.92 -16.79
C HIS A 36 -15.78 -1.40 -16.74
N ASP A 37 -15.86 -0.84 -15.53
CA ASP A 37 -15.91 0.60 -15.29
C ASP A 37 -14.73 1.08 -14.42
N PHE A 38 -14.50 2.40 -14.48
CA PHE A 38 -13.36 3.04 -13.82
C PHE A 38 -13.46 2.93 -12.30
N ASN A 39 -14.66 3.02 -11.73
CA ASN A 39 -14.85 3.00 -10.28
C ASN A 39 -14.57 1.61 -9.72
N GLU A 40 -14.93 0.55 -10.45
CA GLU A 40 -14.55 -0.81 -10.10
C GLU A 40 -13.02 -0.97 -10.05
N ALA A 41 -12.33 -0.57 -11.12
CA ALA A 41 -10.86 -0.64 -11.19
C ALA A 41 -10.19 0.19 -10.07
N LEU A 42 -10.70 1.40 -9.81
CA LEU A 42 -10.16 2.30 -8.79
C LEU A 42 -10.43 1.77 -7.37
N GLY A 43 -11.61 1.20 -7.15
CA GLY A 43 -11.97 0.56 -5.89
C GLY A 43 -11.00 -0.57 -5.54
N GLN A 44 -10.68 -1.42 -6.52
CA GLN A 44 -9.68 -2.48 -6.33
C GLN A 44 -8.29 -1.93 -5.97
N VAL A 45 -7.83 -0.87 -6.63
CA VAL A 45 -6.56 -0.20 -6.31
C VAL A 45 -6.58 0.34 -4.88
N ASN A 46 -7.64 1.04 -4.49
CA ASN A 46 -7.80 1.61 -3.15
C ASN A 46 -7.75 0.52 -2.06
N ASP A 47 -8.49 -0.58 -2.25
CA ASP A 47 -8.53 -1.67 -1.29
C ASP A 47 -7.17 -2.36 -1.15
N ARG A 48 -6.44 -2.53 -2.25
CA ARG A 48 -5.10 -3.10 -2.24
C ARG A 48 -4.10 -2.19 -1.53
N LEU A 49 -4.11 -0.88 -1.83
CA LEU A 49 -3.26 0.10 -1.15
C LEU A 49 -3.54 0.14 0.35
N LYS A 50 -4.81 0.15 0.77
CA LYS A 50 -5.19 0.08 2.20
C LYS A 50 -4.61 -1.15 2.88
N ARG A 51 -4.71 -2.32 2.26
CA ARG A 51 -4.16 -3.58 2.81
C ARG A 51 -2.64 -3.53 2.91
N GLN A 52 -1.94 -3.02 1.90
CA GLN A 52 -0.48 -2.89 1.91
C GLN A 52 -0.01 -1.89 2.97
N LEU A 53 -0.66 -0.73 3.06
CA LEU A 53 -0.35 0.29 4.07
C LEU A 53 -0.58 -0.22 5.50
N ARG A 54 -1.68 -0.95 5.74
CA ARG A 54 -1.93 -1.56 7.05
C ARG A 54 -0.82 -2.54 7.45
N LYS A 55 -0.41 -3.43 6.54
CA LYS A 55 0.70 -4.35 6.78
C LYS A 55 2.01 -3.62 7.11
N LEU A 56 2.29 -2.51 6.43
CA LEU A 56 3.48 -1.71 6.70
C LEU A 56 3.42 -1.04 8.08
N GLN A 57 2.24 -0.56 8.49
CA GLN A 57 2.05 0.01 9.82
C GLN A 57 2.21 -1.05 10.92
N GLU A 58 1.66 -2.25 10.71
CA GLU A 58 1.81 -3.39 11.63
C GLU A 58 3.29 -3.76 11.79
N GLN A 59 4.06 -3.87 10.68
CA GLN A 59 5.50 -4.15 10.74
C GLN A 59 6.28 -3.10 11.54
N VAL A 60 5.96 -1.80 11.37
CA VAL A 60 6.63 -0.73 12.13
C VAL A 60 6.31 -0.82 13.62
N THR A 61 5.07 -1.20 13.94
CA THR A 61 4.62 -1.32 15.33
C THR A 61 5.30 -2.51 16.01
N ASP A 62 5.41 -3.66 15.34
CA ASP A 62 6.13 -4.83 15.85
C ASP A 62 7.61 -4.54 16.08
N HIS A 63 8.28 -3.83 15.17
CA HIS A 63 9.69 -3.44 15.33
C HIS A 63 9.93 -2.45 16.48
N ARG A 64 8.89 -1.79 17.00
CA ARG A 64 8.97 -0.89 18.16
C ARG A 64 8.64 -1.57 19.49
N ALA A 65 8.20 -2.83 19.48
CA ALA A 65 8.08 -3.59 20.72
C ALA A 65 9.48 -3.77 21.33
N PRO A 66 9.66 -3.54 22.64
CA PRO A 66 10.95 -3.73 23.28
C PRO A 66 11.40 -5.16 23.02
N SER A 67 12.68 -5.31 22.65
CA SER A 67 13.27 -6.61 22.45
C SER A 67 13.15 -7.42 23.75
N ARG A 68 13.05 -8.75 23.65
CA ARG A 68 13.00 -9.63 24.82
C ARG A 68 14.18 -9.42 25.77
N ALA A 69 15.31 -8.91 25.27
CA ALA A 69 16.44 -8.49 26.07
C ALA A 69 16.11 -7.25 26.93
N GLU A 70 15.50 -6.21 26.37
CA GLU A 70 15.11 -4.99 27.09
C GLU A 70 14.03 -5.22 28.14
N ALA A 71 13.11 -6.18 27.90
CA ALA A 71 12.09 -6.56 28.88
C ALA A 71 12.66 -7.27 30.12
N LEU A 72 13.81 -7.96 29.99
CA LEU A 72 14.48 -8.65 31.10
C LEU A 72 15.29 -7.72 32.00
N PHE A 73 15.57 -6.48 31.57
CA PHE A 73 16.30 -5.48 32.37
C PHE A 73 15.38 -4.58 33.20
N GLN A 74 14.07 -4.82 33.19
CA GLN A 74 13.05 -4.03 33.90
C GLN A 74 12.44 -4.76 35.11
N GLU A 75 12.98 -5.93 35.51
CA GLU A 75 12.59 -6.68 36.72
C GLU A 75 13.63 -6.60 37.83
#